data_AF-A0A1A6HED8-F1
#
_entry.id   AF-A0A1A6HED8-F1
#
_cell.length_a   1.000
_cell.length_b   1.000
_cell.length_c   1.000
_cell.angle_alpha   90.00
_cell.angle_beta   90.00
_cell.angle_gamma   90.00
#
_symmetry.space_group_name_H-M   'P 1'
#
loop_
_entity.id
_entity.type
_entity.pdbx_description
1 polymer ?
#
loop_
_entity_poly.entity_id
_entity_poly.type
_entity_poly.pdbx_seq_one_letter_code
_entity_poly.pdbx_strand_id
1 'polypeptide(L)'
;MELEEILECGLRELWEECGLQLPQNQFSCVLLGLWESAYPPRLSWGFPKYHHLILYILVISQESQQQLQARIQMNPNEVNAFMWLGPDVATAVAATEDGTETPRRLLQNLPPTLR
;
A
#
# COMPACT_ATOMS: atom_id res chain seq x y z
N MET A 1 12.63 17.44 19.37
CA MET A 1 12.33 16.68 18.15
C MET A 1 11.78 15.37 18.67
N GLU A 2 10.47 15.25 18.75
CA GLU A 2 9.86 14.00 19.17
C GLU A 2 10.03 13.01 18.02
N LEU A 3 10.63 11.86 18.30
CA LEU A 3 10.76 10.77 17.35
C LEU A 3 9.39 10.07 17.32
N GLU A 4 8.65 10.25 16.24
CA GLU A 4 7.48 9.42 15.95
C GLU A 4 7.95 7.96 15.81
N GLU A 5 7.25 7.01 16.45
CA GLU A 5 7.55 5.60 16.23
C GLU A 5 7.13 5.21 14.80
N ILE A 6 7.89 4.30 14.16
CA ILE A 6 7.63 3.90 12.76
C ILE A 6 6.18 3.40 12.58
N LEU A 7 5.64 2.72 13.60
CA LEU A 7 4.26 2.25 13.59
C LEU A 7 3.25 3.41 13.65
N GLU A 8 3.51 4.44 14.45
CA GLU A 8 2.64 5.62 14.55
C GLU A 8 2.57 6.34 13.20
N CYS A 9 3.73 6.49 12.53
CA CYS A 9 3.82 7.04 11.19
C CYS A 9 2.98 6.23 10.20
N GLY A 10 3.14 4.90 10.17
CA GLY A 10 2.35 4.03 9.28
C GLY A 10 0.84 4.08 9.53
N LEU A 11 0.41 4.20 10.79
CA LEU A 11 -1.01 4.34 11.14
C LEU A 11 -1.56 5.73 10.81
N ARG A 12 -0.73 6.77 10.89
CA ARG A 12 -1.07 8.13 10.47
C ARG A 12 -1.27 8.19 8.97
N GLU A 13 -0.35 7.65 8.17
CA GLU A 13 -0.49 7.57 6.69
C GLU A 13 -1.75 6.79 6.29
N LEU A 14 -2.05 5.66 6.96
CA LEU A 14 -3.29 4.90 6.73
C LEU A 14 -4.55 5.73 6.99
N TRP A 15 -4.52 6.61 7.99
CA TRP A 15 -5.62 7.51 8.29
C TRP A 15 -5.72 8.66 7.27
N GLU A 16 -4.60 9.27 6.87
CA GLU A 16 -4.56 10.38 5.91
C GLU A 16 -5.08 9.94 4.53
N GLU A 17 -4.65 8.77 4.04
CA GLU A 17 -5.03 8.28 2.71
C GLU A 17 -6.44 7.66 2.67
N CYS A 18 -6.79 6.87 3.68
CA CYS A 18 -7.96 5.99 3.66
C CYS A 18 -9.02 6.34 4.72
N GLY A 19 -8.77 7.29 5.62
CA GLY A 19 -9.65 7.63 6.74
C GLY A 19 -9.76 6.54 7.80
N LEU A 20 -8.96 5.47 7.70
CA LEU A 20 -9.12 4.28 8.52
C LEU A 20 -8.31 4.40 9.82
N GLN A 21 -9.02 4.43 10.95
CA GLN A 21 -8.42 4.33 12.27
C GLN A 21 -8.66 2.93 12.84
N LEU A 22 -7.58 2.26 13.24
CA LEU A 22 -7.64 0.93 13.83
C LEU A 22 -7.72 1.04 15.36
N PRO A 23 -8.67 0.36 16.03
CA PRO A 23 -8.77 0.41 17.47
C PRO A 23 -7.53 -0.19 18.14
N GLN A 24 -7.03 0.48 19.17
CA GLN A 24 -5.92 -0.03 19.97
C GLN A 24 -6.27 -1.43 20.51
N ASN A 25 -5.32 -2.37 20.43
CA ASN A 25 -5.47 -3.79 20.79
C ASN A 25 -6.36 -4.64 19.87
N GLN A 26 -6.83 -4.11 18.73
CA GLN A 26 -7.57 -4.89 17.73
C GLN A 26 -6.74 -5.21 16.48
N PHE A 27 -5.43 -4.99 16.53
CA PHE A 27 -4.52 -5.37 15.47
C PHE A 27 -3.17 -5.83 16.04
N SER A 28 -2.43 -6.57 15.23
CA SER A 28 -1.00 -6.83 15.44
C SER A 28 -0.19 -6.27 14.28
N CYS A 29 1.10 -6.03 14.49
CA CYS A 29 2.00 -5.51 13.48
C CYS A 29 3.27 -6.34 13.37
N VAL A 30 3.76 -6.53 12.15
CA VAL A 30 5.03 -7.22 11.86
C VAL A 30 5.79 -6.43 10.79
N LEU A 31 7.08 -6.17 11.02
CA LEU A 31 7.96 -5.61 9.99
C LEU A 31 8.20 -6.67 8.91
N LEU A 32 7.83 -6.37 7.67
CA LEU A 32 8.04 -7.26 6.53
C LEU A 32 9.45 -7.14 5.97
N GLY A 33 9.98 -5.91 5.87
CA GLY A 33 11.31 -5.67 5.33
C GLY A 33 11.52 -4.23 4.88
N LEU A 34 12.63 -4.02 4.18
CA LEU A 34 13.04 -2.73 3.63
C LEU A 34 13.15 -2.80 2.12
N TRP A 35 12.93 -1.67 1.45
CA TRP A 35 13.09 -1.51 0.01
C TRP A 35 13.77 -0.18 -0.31
N GLU A 36 14.87 -0.25 -1.06
CA GLU A 36 15.57 0.94 -1.56
C GLU A 36 14.92 1.41 -2.87
N SER A 37 14.57 2.69 -2.95
CA SER A 37 13.85 3.28 -4.09
C SER A 37 14.38 4.64 -4.46
N ALA A 38 14.30 5.00 -5.74
CA ALA A 38 14.71 6.29 -6.27
C ALA A 38 13.62 6.91 -7.17
N TYR A 39 13.60 8.24 -7.26
CA TYR A 39 12.75 8.95 -8.23
C TYR A 39 13.55 10.01 -9.01
N PRO A 40 13.52 10.01 -10.36
CA PRO A 40 12.90 9.00 -11.22
C PRO A 40 13.50 7.59 -11.03
N PRO A 41 12.72 6.51 -11.21
CA PRO A 41 13.15 5.14 -10.89
C PRO A 41 14.20 4.55 -11.84
N ARG A 42 14.43 5.17 -12.99
CA ARG A 42 15.36 4.68 -14.02
C ARG A 42 16.19 5.83 -14.56
N LEU A 43 17.48 5.59 -14.81
CA LEU A 43 18.38 6.58 -15.40
C LEU A 43 17.91 7.07 -16.78
N SER A 44 17.21 6.22 -17.53
CA SER A 44 16.59 6.60 -18.81
C SER A 44 15.54 7.70 -18.67
N TRP A 45 15.03 7.95 -17.46
CA TRP A 45 14.07 9.01 -17.15
C TRP A 45 14.74 10.23 -16.49
N GLY A 46 16.07 10.21 -16.37
CA GLY A 46 16.88 11.26 -15.73
C GLY A 46 17.61 10.76 -14.48
N PHE A 47 18.48 11.62 -13.94
CA PHE A 47 19.18 11.33 -12.69
C PHE A 47 18.22 11.36 -11.49
N PRO A 48 18.38 10.45 -10.50
CA PRO A 48 17.59 10.45 -9.27
C PRO A 48 17.69 11.79 -8.54
N LYS A 49 16.53 12.34 -8.19
CA LYS A 49 16.40 13.51 -7.32
C LYS A 49 16.10 13.13 -5.88
N TYR A 50 15.36 12.03 -5.71
CA TYR A 50 15.00 11.50 -4.41
C TYR A 50 15.48 10.06 -4.27
N HIS A 51 15.90 9.72 -3.07
CA HIS A 51 16.37 8.39 -2.70
C HIS A 51 15.78 8.03 -1.34
N HIS A 52 15.12 6.89 -1.25
CA HIS A 52 14.31 6.48 -0.12
C HIS A 52 14.68 5.07 0.32
N LEU A 53 14.65 4.86 1.63
CA LEU A 53 14.56 3.53 2.22
C LEU A 53 13.14 3.37 2.77
N ILE A 54 12.36 2.53 2.14
CA ILE A 54 10.95 2.28 2.47
C ILE A 54 10.88 1.10 3.43
N LEU A 55 10.11 1.23 4.50
CA LEU A 55 9.82 0.15 5.43
C LEU A 55 8.40 -0.33 5.23
N TYR A 56 8.23 -1.63 4.96
CA TYR A 56 6.91 -2.23 4.85
C TYR A 56 6.52 -2.89 6.16
N ILE A 57 5.39 -2.45 6.74
CA ILE A 57 4.80 -3.04 7.95
C ILE A 57 3.49 -3.71 7.57
N LEU A 58 3.34 -4.99 7.95
CA LEU A 58 2.07 -5.69 7.87
C LEU A 58 1.25 -5.40 9.12
N VAL A 59 0.10 -4.78 8.94
CA VAL A 59 -0.91 -4.61 10.01
C VAL A 59 -2.02 -5.64 9.82
N ILE A 60 -2.23 -6.47 10.83
CA ILE A 60 -3.23 -7.54 10.81
C ILE A 60 -4.37 -7.12 11.74
N SER A 61 -5.48 -6.67 11.14
CA SER A 61 -6.69 -6.31 11.89
C SER A 61 -7.50 -7.56 12.28
N GLN A 62 -8.16 -7.50 13.44
CA GLN A 62 -9.18 -8.48 13.85
C GLN A 62 -10.54 -8.24 13.18
N GLU A 63 -10.72 -7.07 12.55
CA GLU A 63 -11.95 -6.73 11.83
C GLU A 63 -12.00 -7.40 10.46
N SER A 64 -13.21 -7.75 10.02
CA SER A 64 -13.44 -8.25 8.66
C SER A 64 -13.26 -7.16 7.61
N GLN A 65 -12.99 -7.58 6.37
CA GLN A 65 -12.92 -6.67 5.21
C GLN A 65 -14.16 -5.78 5.10
N GLN A 66 -15.36 -6.31 5.36
CA GLN A 66 -16.61 -5.56 5.27
C GLN A 66 -16.71 -4.45 6.32
N GLN A 67 -16.24 -4.72 7.56
CA GLN A 67 -16.21 -3.72 8.63
C GLN A 67 -15.23 -2.59 8.35
N LEU A 68 -14.05 -2.91 7.83
CA LEU A 68 -13.06 -1.92 7.42
C LEU A 68 -13.58 -1.11 6.23
N GLN A 69 -14.09 -1.78 5.20
CA GLN A 69 -14.66 -1.17 3.99
C GLN A 69 -15.75 -0.14 4.31
N ALA A 70 -16.61 -0.44 5.29
CA ALA A 70 -17.70 0.45 5.67
C ALA A 70 -17.20 1.79 6.28
N ARG A 71 -15.95 1.86 6.73
CA ARG A 71 -15.33 3.04 7.36
C ARG A 71 -14.29 3.73 6.47
N ILE A 72 -13.96 3.17 5.31
CA ILE A 72 -13.02 3.80 4.37
C ILE A 72 -13.60 5.14 3.89
N GLN A 73 -12.78 6.19 4.00
CA GLN A 73 -13.03 7.52 3.45
C GLN A 73 -11.74 7.98 2.78
N MET A 74 -11.62 7.76 1.47
CA MET A 74 -10.42 8.14 0.72
C MET A 74 -10.26 9.66 0.67
N ASN A 75 -9.01 10.12 0.80
CA ASN A 75 -8.64 11.50 0.50
C ASN A 75 -8.37 11.67 -1.01
N PRO A 76 -9.26 12.34 -1.78
CA PRO A 76 -9.12 12.44 -3.24
C PRO A 76 -7.93 13.30 -3.69
N ASN A 77 -7.29 14.05 -2.77
CA ASN A 77 -6.08 14.81 -3.08
C ASN A 77 -4.82 13.94 -3.10
N GLU A 78 -4.87 12.76 -2.48
CA GLU A 78 -3.74 11.84 -2.35
C GLU A 78 -4.00 10.52 -3.09
N VAL A 79 -5.20 9.96 -2.94
CA VAL A 79 -5.57 8.64 -3.47
C VAL A 79 -6.83 8.73 -4.33
N ASN A 80 -6.76 8.19 -5.55
CA ASN A 80 -7.86 8.20 -6.51
C ASN A 80 -8.65 6.88 -6.58
N ALA A 81 -8.11 5.80 -6.01
CA ALA A 81 -8.70 4.48 -6.04
C ALA A 81 -8.09 3.58 -4.95
N PHE A 82 -8.86 2.59 -4.50
CA PHE A 82 -8.40 1.57 -3.57
C PHE A 82 -8.97 0.21 -3.98
N MET A 83 -8.34 -0.87 -3.51
CA MET A 83 -8.88 -2.22 -3.70
C MET A 83 -8.42 -3.19 -2.61
N TRP A 84 -9.23 -4.22 -2.37
CA TRP A 84 -8.83 -5.37 -1.58
C TRP A 84 -8.28 -6.46 -2.50
N LEU A 85 -7.10 -6.98 -2.17
CA LEU A 85 -6.45 -8.05 -2.92
C LEU A 85 -6.64 -9.40 -2.23
N GLY A 86 -7.23 -10.36 -2.95
CA GLY A 86 -7.21 -11.76 -2.52
C GLY A 86 -5.81 -12.39 -2.68
N PRO A 87 -5.47 -13.44 -1.92
CA PRO A 87 -4.15 -14.07 -1.96
C PRO A 87 -3.70 -14.47 -3.37
N ASP A 88 -4.58 -15.05 -4.17
CA ASP A 88 -4.26 -15.49 -5.54
C ASP A 88 -3.82 -14.32 -6.44
N VAL A 89 -4.49 -13.17 -6.31
CA VAL A 89 -4.15 -11.96 -7.06
C VAL A 89 -2.85 -11.37 -6.54
N ALA A 90 -2.67 -11.30 -5.23
CA ALA A 90 -1.44 -10.80 -4.62
C ALA A 90 -0.23 -11.66 -5.03
N THR A 91 -0.36 -13.00 -5.03
CA THR A 91 0.69 -13.91 -5.51
C THR A 91 0.99 -13.68 -6.99
N ALA A 92 -0.03 -13.53 -7.83
CA ALA A 92 0.18 -13.27 -9.24
C ALA A 92 0.90 -11.93 -9.48
N VAL A 93 0.56 -10.87 -8.73
CA VAL A 93 1.22 -9.56 -8.80
C VAL A 93 2.67 -9.65 -8.30
N ALA A 94 2.90 -10.32 -7.18
CA ALA A 94 4.24 -10.47 -6.60
C ALA A 94 5.17 -11.33 -7.48
N ALA A 95 4.63 -12.23 -8.30
CA ALA A 95 5.40 -13.04 -9.23
C ALA A 95 5.75 -12.32 -10.54
N THR A 96 5.21 -11.12 -10.79
CA THR A 96 5.50 -10.35 -12.01
C THR A 96 6.90 -9.74 -11.92
N GLU A 97 7.77 -10.05 -12.88
CA GLU A 97 9.09 -9.41 -12.97
C GLU A 97 8.96 -7.96 -13.41
N ASP A 98 9.74 -7.07 -12.78
CA ASP A 98 9.82 -5.66 -13.11
C ASP A 98 10.11 -5.44 -14.60
N GLY A 99 9.11 -4.95 -15.35
CA GLY A 99 9.22 -4.66 -16.78
C GLY A 99 8.66 -5.72 -17.73
N THR A 100 8.00 -6.77 -17.23
CA THR A 100 7.24 -7.73 -18.06
C THR A 100 5.77 -7.32 -18.19
N GLU A 101 5.18 -7.54 -19.37
CA GLU A 101 3.79 -7.16 -19.65
C GLU A 101 2.81 -7.89 -18.73
N THR A 102 1.82 -7.13 -18.22
CA THR A 102 0.83 -7.62 -17.26
C THR A 102 0.01 -8.76 -17.87
N PRO A 103 -0.11 -9.94 -17.22
CA PRO A 103 -0.93 -11.02 -17.74
C PRO A 103 -2.40 -10.57 -17.87
N ARG A 104 -2.95 -10.60 -19.10
CA ARG A 104 -4.33 -10.17 -19.44
C ARG A 104 -5.44 -10.75 -18.54
N ARG A 105 -5.18 -11.85 -17.84
CA ARG A 105 -6.15 -12.51 -16.93
C ARG A 105 -6.44 -11.69 -15.66
N LEU A 106 -5.53 -10.82 -15.22
CA LEU A 106 -5.71 -10.03 -13.99
C LEU A 106 -6.63 -8.81 -14.17
N LEU A 107 -6.76 -8.30 -15.41
CA LEU A 107 -7.53 -7.08 -15.72
C LEU A 107 -9.04 -7.21 -15.44
N GLN A 108 -9.58 -8.44 -15.41
CA GLN A 108 -11.01 -8.67 -15.24
C GLN A 108 -11.50 -8.31 -13.82
N ASN A 109 -10.60 -8.35 -12.83
CA ASN A 109 -10.91 -8.09 -11.43
C ASN A 109 -10.60 -6.66 -10.98
N LEU A 110 -10.07 -5.81 -11.88
CA LEU A 110 -9.79 -4.41 -11.56
C LEU A 110 -11.08 -3.57 -11.61
N PRO A 111 -11.33 -2.74 -10.58
CA PRO A 111 -12.35 -1.70 -10.61
C PRO A 111 -12.22 -0.82 -11.86
N PRO A 112 -13.31 -0.22 -12.37
CA PRO A 112 -13.28 0.62 -13.57
C PRO A 112 -12.30 1.80 -13.49
N THR A 113 -12.03 2.31 -12.29
CA THR A 113 -11.06 3.39 -12.03
C THR A 113 -9.60 2.95 -12.08
N LEU A 114 -9.35 1.64 -12.08
CA LEU A 114 -8.01 1.01 -12.11
C LEU A 114 -7.77 0.21 -13.40
N ARG A 115 -8.67 0.33 -14.38
CA ARG A 115 -8.51 -0.23 -15.74
C ARG A 115 -7.84 0.74 -16.69
#